data_AF-A0A4Q9NRE0-F1
#
_entry.id   AF-A0A4Q9NRE0-F1
#
_cell.length_a   1.000
_cell.length_b   1.000
_cell.length_c   1.000
_cell.angle_alpha   90.00
_cell.angle_beta   90.00
_cell.angle_gamma   90.00
#
_symmetry.space_group_name_H-M   'P 1'
#
loop_
_entity.id
_entity.type
_entity.pdbx_description
1 polymer ?
#
loop_
_entity_poly.entity_id
_entity_poly.type
_entity_poly.pdbx_seq_one_letter_code
_entity_poly.pdbx_strand_id
1 'polypeptide(L)'
;MSLVSASLHASRRSAWFLAALAPANVALRHPARWQTRSVKTQPAYEGHIPLNWFEAGFLTLGSAFMSLANPRRGDMVAALGDLTSGPVLPRLRDSMLESAEGRQILKDRPRINSDTVDMNKLALLPEGTFGNAYVTWLERCGVTPDTREPVHYVDDPELAYVMQRYRECHDFYHCILNMPVNVEAELAVKFFEFANLGIPMTGLAAAFGHLRLTHAKRQRLFRDFVPWAVKCGSSAQSLITVYWEKRWEQNVEEMKQELGVWDSPVEPRWGKPLSEARAAAQKRGETQLQQQAS
;
A
#
# COMPACT_ATOMS: atom_id res chain seq x y z
N MET A 1 30.07 28.37 67.67
CA MET A 1 29.80 28.80 69.06
C MET A 1 28.62 29.75 69.04
N SER A 2 27.59 29.40 69.81
CA SER A 2 26.53 30.23 70.43
C SER A 2 25.73 31.23 69.57
N LEU A 3 24.41 31.02 69.41
CA LEU A 3 23.31 31.26 70.37
C LEU A 3 22.98 32.75 70.48
N VAL A 4 21.85 33.17 69.88
CA VAL A 4 20.57 33.51 70.54
C VAL A 4 20.62 34.83 71.29
N SER A 5 19.79 35.80 70.88
CA SER A 5 18.80 36.39 71.80
C SER A 5 17.77 37.26 71.06
N ALA A 6 16.53 37.06 71.46
CA ALA A 6 15.35 37.84 71.14
C ALA A 6 15.40 39.25 71.74
N SER A 7 14.59 40.18 71.22
CA SER A 7 13.50 40.75 72.03
C SER A 7 12.47 41.54 71.22
N LEU A 8 11.26 41.49 71.78
CA LEU A 8 9.97 42.09 71.42
C LEU A 8 10.00 43.61 71.14
N HIS A 9 9.03 44.12 70.37
CA HIS A 9 7.98 45.02 70.88
C HIS A 9 6.85 45.24 69.86
N ALA A 10 5.62 45.16 70.37
CA ALA A 10 4.38 45.39 69.64
C ALA A 10 4.04 46.88 69.57
N SER A 11 3.36 47.32 68.49
CA SER A 11 2.42 48.44 68.56
C SER A 11 1.34 48.31 67.50
N ARG A 12 0.09 48.43 67.98
CA ARG A 12 -1.17 48.47 67.24
C ARG A 12 -1.24 49.72 66.35
N ARG A 13 -1.93 49.62 65.20
CA ARG A 13 -3.21 50.35 64.94
C ARG A 13 -3.71 50.19 63.49
N SER A 14 -5.00 49.85 63.41
CA SER A 14 -6.01 50.40 62.48
C SER A 14 -6.06 49.93 61.02
N ALA A 15 -7.02 49.02 60.83
CA ALA A 15 -7.89 48.77 59.69
C ALA A 15 -8.02 49.88 58.63
N TRP A 16 -8.03 49.47 57.35
CA TRP A 16 -9.09 49.79 56.39
C TRP A 16 -9.26 48.62 55.41
N PHE A 17 -10.47 48.06 55.37
CA PHE A 17 -10.93 47.09 54.38
C PHE A 17 -11.09 47.79 53.04
N LEU A 18 -10.42 47.30 51.99
CA LEU A 18 -10.84 47.49 50.61
C LEU A 18 -10.89 46.11 49.96
N ALA A 19 -12.11 45.56 49.88
CA ALA A 19 -12.41 44.38 49.10
C ALA A 19 -12.20 44.71 47.61
N ALA A 20 -11.10 44.21 47.05
CA ALA A 20 -10.90 44.19 45.60
C ALA A 20 -11.78 43.06 45.03
N LEU A 21 -12.86 43.43 44.36
CA LEU A 21 -13.65 42.55 43.52
C LEU A 21 -12.75 42.01 42.39
N ALA A 22 -12.35 40.76 42.50
CA ALA A 22 -11.75 40.03 41.38
C ALA A 22 -12.80 39.91 40.26
N PRO A 23 -12.49 40.23 39.00
CA PRO A 23 -13.41 39.93 37.91
C PRO A 23 -13.53 38.42 37.80
N ALA A 24 -14.75 37.92 37.93
CA ALA A 24 -15.08 36.55 37.61
C ALA A 24 -14.72 36.34 36.13
N ASN A 25 -13.62 35.63 35.87
CA ASN A 25 -13.35 35.05 34.57
C ASN A 25 -14.47 34.07 34.30
N VAL A 26 -15.53 34.55 33.63
CA VAL A 26 -16.47 33.69 32.93
C VAL A 26 -15.67 33.07 31.81
N ALA A 27 -15.04 31.94 32.10
CA ALA A 27 -14.60 31.01 31.09
C ALA A 27 -15.86 30.67 30.28
N LEU A 28 -15.98 31.29 29.11
CA LEU A 28 -16.90 30.84 28.07
C LEU A 28 -16.49 29.41 27.75
N ARG A 29 -17.10 28.46 28.46
CA ARG A 29 -17.12 27.07 28.07
C ARG A 29 -17.84 27.07 26.73
N HIS A 30 -17.08 27.08 25.64
CA HIS A 30 -17.60 26.62 24.37
C HIS A 30 -18.28 25.28 24.67
N PRO A 31 -19.58 25.10 24.35
CA PRO A 31 -20.12 23.76 24.37
C PRO A 31 -19.22 22.97 23.43
N ALA A 32 -18.50 22.00 23.97
CA ALA A 32 -17.85 20.99 23.16
C ALA A 32 -18.95 20.54 22.20
N ARG A 33 -18.82 20.86 20.90
CA ARG A 33 -19.71 20.32 19.89
C ARG A 33 -19.51 18.82 20.03
N TRP A 34 -20.51 18.16 20.61
CA TRP A 34 -20.59 16.73 20.68
C TRP A 34 -20.70 16.26 19.23
N GLN A 35 -19.55 16.07 18.56
CA GLN A 35 -19.48 15.23 17.38
C GLN A 35 -19.66 13.80 17.87
N THR A 36 -20.88 13.43 18.19
CA THR A 36 -21.26 12.04 18.41
C THR A 36 -21.25 11.34 17.06
N ARG A 37 -20.07 10.92 16.62
CA ARG A 37 -19.95 9.93 15.54
C ARG A 37 -20.67 8.68 16.03
N SER A 38 -21.73 8.28 15.34
CA SER A 38 -22.54 7.10 15.71
C SER A 38 -21.80 5.77 15.53
N VAL A 39 -20.59 5.81 14.94
CA VAL A 39 -19.78 4.63 14.60
C VAL A 39 -18.73 4.39 15.67
N LYS A 40 -18.42 3.11 15.95
CA LYS A 40 -17.30 2.71 16.81
C LYS A 40 -16.02 3.41 16.32
N THR A 41 -15.47 4.28 17.16
CA THR A 41 -14.27 5.07 16.83
C THR A 41 -12.97 4.35 17.19
N GLN A 42 -13.06 3.19 17.85
CA GLN A 42 -11.87 2.42 18.18
C GLN A 42 -11.32 1.68 16.95
N PRO A 43 -10.03 1.84 16.63
CA PRO A 43 -9.35 1.05 15.61
C PRO A 43 -9.48 -0.46 15.87
N ALA A 44 -9.69 -1.25 14.81
CA ALA A 44 -9.76 -2.71 14.91
C ALA A 44 -8.36 -3.36 14.93
N TYR A 45 -7.35 -2.62 14.45
CA TYR A 45 -5.93 -2.96 14.43
C TYR A 45 -5.13 -1.65 14.33
N GLU A 46 -3.81 -1.73 14.49
CA GLU A 46 -2.91 -0.58 14.37
C GLU A 46 -3.02 0.07 12.99
N GLY A 47 -3.22 1.39 12.95
CA GLY A 47 -3.42 2.13 11.70
C GLY A 47 -4.85 2.08 11.13
N HIS A 48 -5.77 1.27 11.68
CA HIS A 48 -7.16 1.26 11.23
C HIS A 48 -7.86 2.61 11.49
N ILE A 49 -8.47 3.18 10.46
CA ILE A 49 -9.25 4.41 10.52
C ILE A 49 -10.73 4.05 10.29
N PRO A 50 -11.53 3.86 11.36
CA PRO A 50 -12.94 3.56 11.20
C PRO A 50 -13.66 4.75 10.55
N LEU A 51 -14.49 4.49 9.54
CA LEU A 51 -15.28 5.49 8.82
C LEU A 51 -16.77 5.21 8.93
N ASN A 52 -17.60 6.25 8.94
CA ASN A 52 -19.02 6.10 8.67
C ASN A 52 -19.28 6.06 7.15
N TRP A 53 -20.49 5.63 6.76
CA TRP A 53 -20.84 5.43 5.35
C TRP A 53 -20.71 6.72 4.50
N PHE A 54 -20.94 7.89 5.10
CA PHE A 54 -20.82 9.18 4.42
C PHE A 54 -19.35 9.55 4.21
N GLU A 55 -18.51 9.43 5.25
CA GLU A 55 -17.07 9.68 5.16
C GLU A 55 -16.41 8.70 4.18
N ALA A 56 -16.78 7.41 4.23
CA ALA A 56 -16.32 6.40 3.30
C ALA A 56 -16.74 6.74 1.86
N GLY A 57 -18.00 7.12 1.64
CA GLY A 57 -18.50 7.54 0.32
C GLY A 57 -17.78 8.78 -0.22
N PHE A 58 -17.60 9.80 0.61
CA PHE A 58 -16.88 11.03 0.25
C PHE A 58 -15.42 10.74 -0.09
N LEU A 59 -14.72 9.97 0.74
CA LEU A 59 -13.32 9.59 0.51
C LEU A 59 -13.17 8.71 -0.73
N THR A 60 -14.12 7.81 -1.00
CA THR A 60 -14.13 6.97 -2.21
C THR A 60 -14.19 7.83 -3.47
N LEU A 61 -15.14 8.77 -3.53
CA LEU A 61 -15.31 9.65 -4.68
C LEU A 61 -14.10 10.57 -4.87
N GLY A 62 -13.60 11.16 -3.78
CA GLY A 62 -12.40 12.00 -3.81
C GLY A 62 -11.16 11.22 -4.26
N SER A 63 -10.95 10.02 -3.73
CA SER A 63 -9.82 9.16 -4.08
C SER A 63 -9.90 8.67 -5.53
N ALA A 64 -11.09 8.33 -6.04
CA ALA A 64 -11.30 7.98 -7.44
C ALA A 64 -10.94 9.12 -8.38
N PHE A 65 -11.44 10.33 -8.12
CA PHE A 65 -11.13 11.50 -8.91
C PHE A 65 -9.62 11.82 -8.88
N MET A 66 -9.03 11.87 -7.69
CA MET A 66 -7.61 12.19 -7.52
C MET A 66 -6.69 11.14 -8.14
N SER A 67 -7.02 9.85 -8.01
CA SER A 67 -6.24 8.76 -8.62
C SER A 67 -6.27 8.84 -10.14
N LEU A 68 -7.41 9.19 -10.75
CA LEU A 68 -7.51 9.39 -12.20
C LEU A 68 -6.74 10.62 -12.67
N ALA A 69 -6.85 11.74 -11.94
CA ALA A 69 -6.15 12.97 -12.26
C ALA A 69 -4.62 12.81 -12.11
N ASN A 70 -4.18 12.17 -11.03
CA ASN A 70 -2.77 11.98 -10.70
C ASN A 70 -2.50 10.59 -10.07
N PRO A 71 -2.21 9.56 -10.88
CA PRO A 71 -1.90 8.21 -10.37
C PRO A 71 -0.59 8.11 -9.59
N ARG A 72 0.24 9.16 -9.54
CA ARG A 72 1.43 9.18 -8.68
C ARG A 72 1.09 9.39 -7.20
N ARG A 73 -0.17 9.76 -6.90
CA ARG A 73 -0.73 9.78 -5.54
C ARG A 73 -1.09 8.35 -5.12
N GLY A 74 -0.07 7.56 -4.79
CA GLY A 74 -0.21 6.17 -4.36
C GLY A 74 -1.14 6.02 -3.16
N ASP A 75 -1.16 7.01 -2.26
CA ASP A 75 -2.09 7.13 -1.13
C ASP A 75 -3.56 7.14 -1.56
N MET A 76 -3.90 7.85 -2.64
CA MET A 76 -5.28 7.90 -3.16
C MET A 76 -5.68 6.59 -3.86
N VAL A 77 -4.72 5.94 -4.53
CA VAL A 77 -4.96 4.62 -5.15
C VAL A 77 -5.17 3.55 -4.07
N ALA A 78 -4.37 3.61 -3.00
CA ALA A 78 -4.49 2.77 -1.82
C ALA A 78 -5.85 2.95 -1.12
N ALA A 79 -6.23 4.20 -0.84
CA ALA A 79 -7.51 4.53 -0.22
C ALA A 79 -8.70 4.04 -1.08
N LEU A 80 -8.64 4.26 -2.39
CA LEU A 80 -9.66 3.76 -3.32
C LEU A 80 -9.74 2.23 -3.31
N GLY A 81 -8.59 1.55 -3.24
CA GLY A 81 -8.50 0.11 -3.09
C GLY A 81 -9.23 -0.37 -1.84
N ASP A 82 -8.90 0.18 -0.67
CA ASP A 82 -9.48 -0.23 0.61
C ASP A 82 -11.00 -0.05 0.63
N LEU A 83 -11.45 1.13 0.22
CA LEU A 83 -12.87 1.52 0.31
C LEU A 83 -13.78 0.78 -0.68
N THR A 84 -13.21 0.26 -1.77
CA THR A 84 -14.01 -0.43 -2.81
C THR A 84 -13.91 -1.96 -2.71
N SER A 85 -12.93 -2.51 -2.00
CA SER A 85 -12.67 -3.97 -1.98
C SER A 85 -13.55 -4.77 -1.02
N GLY A 86 -14.30 -4.11 -0.13
CA GLY A 86 -15.15 -4.77 0.87
C GLY A 86 -15.99 -5.96 0.36
N PRO A 87 -16.68 -5.87 -0.79
CA PRO A 87 -17.48 -6.97 -1.34
C PRO A 87 -16.67 -8.19 -1.85
N VAL A 88 -15.37 -8.02 -2.10
CA VAL A 88 -14.51 -9.03 -2.76
C VAL A 88 -13.52 -9.65 -1.79
N LEU A 89 -13.08 -8.93 -0.75
CA LEU A 89 -12.11 -9.45 0.23
C LEU A 89 -12.54 -10.76 0.90
N PRO A 90 -13.82 -10.97 1.32
CA PRO A 90 -14.23 -12.25 1.87
C PRO A 90 -14.05 -13.41 0.88
N ARG A 91 -14.36 -13.19 -0.41
CA ARG A 91 -14.18 -14.22 -1.45
C ARG A 91 -12.70 -14.55 -1.65
N LEU A 92 -11.83 -13.54 -1.66
CA LEU A 92 -10.38 -13.76 -1.76
C LEU A 92 -9.84 -14.54 -0.57
N ARG A 93 -10.25 -14.18 0.66
CA ARG A 93 -9.93 -14.94 1.86
C ARG A 93 -10.41 -16.39 1.75
N ASP A 94 -11.65 -16.61 1.33
CA ASP A 94 -12.22 -17.94 1.23
C ASP A 94 -11.46 -18.80 0.19
N SER A 95 -11.07 -18.22 -0.95
CA SER A 95 -10.16 -18.89 -1.91
C SER A 95 -8.79 -19.23 -1.29
N MET A 96 -8.25 -18.36 -0.42
CA MET A 96 -7.02 -18.70 0.33
C MET A 96 -7.26 -19.84 1.32
N LEU A 97 -8.41 -19.89 1.99
CA LEU A 97 -8.77 -20.97 2.93
C LEU A 97 -8.96 -22.32 2.24
N GLU A 98 -9.38 -22.34 0.98
CA GLU A 98 -9.50 -23.55 0.17
C GLU A 98 -8.11 -24.13 -0.19
N SER A 99 -7.10 -23.27 -0.40
CA SER A 99 -5.72 -23.69 -0.70
C SER A 99 -4.91 -24.04 0.55
N ALA A 100 -4.11 -25.11 0.50
CA ALA A 100 -3.17 -25.44 1.58
C ALA A 100 -2.11 -24.34 1.78
N GLU A 101 -1.62 -23.78 0.68
CA GLU A 101 -0.67 -22.67 0.67
C GLU A 101 -1.32 -21.38 1.18
N GLY A 102 -2.55 -21.09 0.73
CA GLY A 102 -3.33 -19.93 1.18
C GLY A 102 -3.64 -19.94 2.68
N ARG A 103 -4.01 -21.09 3.25
CA ARG A 103 -4.18 -21.25 4.71
C ARG A 103 -2.90 -20.95 5.46
N GLN A 104 -1.75 -21.35 4.93
CA GLN A 104 -0.47 -21.09 5.56
C GLN A 104 -0.12 -19.60 5.51
N ILE A 105 -0.42 -18.91 4.41
CA ILE A 105 -0.26 -17.45 4.31
C ILE A 105 -1.14 -16.73 5.35
N LEU A 106 -2.41 -17.09 5.47
CA LEU A 106 -3.33 -16.46 6.43
C LEU A 106 -2.87 -16.65 7.89
N LYS A 107 -2.20 -17.77 8.17
CA LYS A 107 -1.60 -18.07 9.48
C LYS A 107 -0.30 -17.31 9.72
N ASP A 108 0.65 -17.41 8.80
CA ASP A 108 2.00 -16.87 8.96
C ASP A 108 2.03 -15.34 8.79
N ARG A 109 1.07 -14.80 8.05
CA ARG A 109 0.92 -13.38 7.70
C ARG A 109 2.21 -12.71 7.22
N PRO A 110 2.95 -13.30 6.25
CA PRO A 110 4.19 -12.70 5.75
C PRO A 110 3.92 -11.32 5.13
N ARG A 111 4.93 -10.45 5.24
CA ARG A 111 4.95 -9.08 4.71
C ARG A 111 6.10 -8.93 3.73
N ILE A 112 5.91 -8.08 2.71
CA ILE A 112 6.93 -7.81 1.69
C ILE A 112 7.42 -6.38 1.81
N ASN A 113 8.64 -6.23 2.30
CA ASN A 113 9.42 -5.00 2.28
C ASN A 113 10.91 -5.36 2.46
N SER A 114 11.79 -4.36 2.38
CA SER A 114 13.24 -4.55 2.52
C SER A 114 13.65 -4.97 3.94
N ASP A 115 12.80 -4.79 4.96
CA ASP A 115 13.07 -5.26 6.33
C ASP A 115 12.78 -6.76 6.50
N THR A 116 11.86 -7.32 5.70
CA THR A 116 11.44 -8.73 5.80
C THR A 116 12.03 -9.63 4.72
N VAL A 117 12.43 -9.06 3.59
CA VAL A 117 12.99 -9.80 2.44
C VAL A 117 14.40 -9.29 2.15
N ASP A 118 15.37 -10.20 2.21
CA ASP A 118 16.78 -9.88 1.93
C ASP A 118 17.01 -9.72 0.41
N MET A 119 16.91 -8.47 -0.06
CA MET A 119 17.11 -8.13 -1.47
C MET A 119 18.51 -8.50 -1.98
N ASN A 120 19.55 -8.44 -1.13
CA ASN A 120 20.90 -8.81 -1.53
C ASN A 120 20.99 -10.32 -1.78
N LYS A 121 20.38 -11.13 -0.91
CA LYS A 121 20.30 -12.58 -1.12
C LYS A 121 19.54 -12.92 -2.39
N LEU A 122 18.42 -12.24 -2.66
CA LEU A 122 17.66 -12.45 -3.91
C LEU A 122 18.47 -12.08 -5.16
N ALA A 123 19.26 -11.01 -5.10
CA ALA A 123 20.12 -10.59 -6.20
C ALA A 123 21.19 -11.64 -6.57
N LEU A 124 21.66 -12.40 -5.57
CA LEU A 124 22.67 -13.46 -5.73
C LEU A 124 22.10 -14.79 -6.24
N LEU A 125 20.77 -14.94 -6.33
CA LEU A 125 20.17 -16.15 -6.88
C LEU A 125 20.48 -16.29 -8.37
N PRO A 126 20.52 -17.53 -8.91
CA PRO A 126 20.80 -17.75 -10.33
C PRO A 126 19.82 -17.00 -11.25
N GLU A 127 20.31 -16.58 -12.41
CA GLU A 127 19.47 -15.99 -13.45
C GLU A 127 18.36 -16.98 -13.87
N GLY A 128 17.15 -16.45 -14.06
CA GLY A 128 15.96 -17.25 -14.35
C GLY A 128 15.18 -17.71 -13.12
N THR A 129 15.71 -17.54 -11.91
CA THR A 129 14.92 -17.70 -10.67
C THR A 129 14.04 -16.49 -10.41
N PHE A 130 12.91 -16.68 -9.72
CA PHE A 130 11.96 -15.60 -9.45
C PHE A 130 12.55 -14.47 -8.60
N GLY A 131 13.36 -14.79 -7.59
CA GLY A 131 14.00 -13.78 -6.74
C GLY A 131 14.98 -12.90 -7.51
N ASN A 132 15.83 -13.50 -8.36
CA ASN A 132 16.73 -12.72 -9.22
C ASN A 132 15.95 -11.86 -10.24
N ALA A 133 14.90 -12.41 -10.84
CA ALA A 133 14.03 -11.68 -11.76
C ALA A 133 13.33 -10.50 -11.08
N TYR A 134 12.87 -10.67 -9.84
CA TYR A 134 12.21 -9.62 -9.07
C TYR A 134 13.15 -8.46 -8.75
N VAL A 135 14.36 -8.73 -8.25
CA VAL A 135 15.36 -7.68 -8.00
C VAL A 135 15.73 -6.96 -9.30
N THR A 136 15.98 -7.72 -10.37
CA THR A 136 16.25 -7.16 -11.70
C THR A 136 15.12 -6.25 -12.20
N TRP A 137 13.86 -6.64 -11.94
CA TRP A 137 12.69 -5.85 -12.30
C TRP A 137 12.60 -4.56 -11.48
N LEU A 138 12.80 -4.62 -10.15
CA LEU A 138 12.82 -3.44 -9.27
C LEU A 138 13.86 -2.42 -9.76
N GLU A 139 15.07 -2.87 -10.05
CA GLU A 139 16.16 -2.03 -10.57
C GLU A 139 15.80 -1.39 -11.90
N ARG A 140 15.22 -2.18 -12.83
CA ARG A 140 14.82 -1.73 -14.17
C ARG A 140 13.70 -0.71 -14.15
N CYS A 141 12.74 -0.89 -13.27
CA CYS A 141 11.62 0.04 -13.09
C CYS A 141 12.01 1.25 -12.21
N GLY A 142 13.09 1.14 -11.42
CA GLY A 142 13.52 2.18 -10.50
C GLY A 142 12.54 2.36 -9.34
N VAL A 143 11.99 1.26 -8.84
CA VAL A 143 11.01 1.22 -7.74
C VAL A 143 11.55 0.39 -6.57
N THR A 144 10.87 0.44 -5.42
CA THR A 144 11.19 -0.32 -4.20
C THR A 144 9.92 -0.92 -3.60
N PRO A 145 9.97 -2.13 -2.99
CA PRO A 145 8.84 -2.69 -2.25
C PRO A 145 8.37 -1.82 -1.08
N ASP A 146 9.20 -0.90 -0.59
CA ASP A 146 8.93 -0.13 0.64
C ASP A 146 7.90 1.00 0.46
N THR A 147 7.40 1.21 -0.76
CA THR A 147 6.45 2.30 -1.07
C THR A 147 4.99 1.91 -0.90
N ARG A 148 4.72 0.70 -0.42
CA ARG A 148 3.35 0.17 -0.28
C ARG A 148 2.73 0.70 1.01
N GLU A 149 1.75 1.59 0.84
CA GLU A 149 0.97 2.14 1.95
C GLU A 149 0.34 1.03 2.82
N PRO A 150 0.15 1.24 4.12
CA PRO A 150 -0.68 0.38 4.96
C PRO A 150 -2.17 0.46 4.59
N VAL A 151 -2.92 -0.62 4.82
CA VAL A 151 -4.39 -0.64 4.72
C VAL A 151 -4.99 0.07 5.92
N HIS A 152 -5.91 1.02 5.66
CA HIS A 152 -6.49 1.85 6.71
C HIS A 152 -8.00 1.72 6.85
N TYR A 153 -8.71 1.44 5.74
CA TYR A 153 -10.18 1.60 5.68
C TYR A 153 -10.96 0.29 5.54
N VAL A 154 -10.34 -0.83 5.95
CA VAL A 154 -10.99 -2.15 6.01
C VAL A 154 -11.20 -2.52 7.48
N ASP A 155 -12.45 -2.73 7.89
CA ASP A 155 -12.82 -2.91 9.30
C ASP A 155 -12.37 -4.25 9.90
N ASP A 156 -12.34 -5.32 9.10
CA ASP A 156 -11.95 -6.66 9.57
C ASP A 156 -10.42 -6.86 9.48
N PRO A 157 -9.71 -7.18 10.58
CA PRO A 157 -8.24 -7.32 10.57
C PRO A 157 -7.70 -8.43 9.67
N GLU A 158 -8.46 -9.48 9.40
CA GLU A 158 -8.05 -10.54 8.47
C GLU A 158 -8.24 -10.10 7.01
N LEU A 159 -9.36 -9.47 6.69
CA LEU A 159 -9.59 -8.91 5.36
C LEU A 159 -8.62 -7.74 5.06
N ALA A 160 -8.28 -6.95 6.07
CA ALA A 160 -7.26 -5.91 5.96
C ALA A 160 -5.89 -6.52 5.60
N TYR A 161 -5.54 -7.66 6.19
CA TYR A 161 -4.33 -8.40 5.82
C TYR A 161 -4.41 -8.94 4.38
N VAL A 162 -5.54 -9.51 3.95
CA VAL A 162 -5.71 -9.97 2.55
C VAL A 162 -5.52 -8.81 1.57
N MET A 163 -6.09 -7.64 1.86
CA MET A 163 -5.91 -6.43 1.04
C MET A 163 -4.46 -5.94 1.04
N GLN A 164 -3.80 -5.98 2.20
CA GLN A 164 -2.39 -5.58 2.32
C GLN A 164 -1.48 -6.53 1.55
N ARG A 165 -1.72 -7.84 1.62
CA ARG A 165 -0.98 -8.85 0.85
C ARG A 165 -1.11 -8.59 -0.64
N TYR A 166 -2.32 -8.36 -1.14
CA TYR A 166 -2.53 -7.99 -2.54
C TYR A 166 -1.68 -6.76 -2.92
N ARG A 167 -1.71 -5.72 -2.09
CA ARG A 167 -0.99 -4.47 -2.34
C ARG A 167 0.52 -4.68 -2.40
N GLU A 168 1.05 -5.48 -1.49
CA GLU A 168 2.48 -5.82 -1.39
C GLU A 168 2.95 -6.75 -2.51
N CYS A 169 2.10 -7.68 -2.95
CA CYS A 169 2.41 -8.60 -4.05
C CYS A 169 2.21 -7.98 -5.44
N HIS A 170 1.70 -6.75 -5.55
CA HIS A 170 1.42 -6.13 -6.84
C HIS A 170 2.64 -6.08 -7.77
N ASP A 171 3.83 -5.80 -7.22
CA ASP A 171 5.08 -5.81 -8.01
C ASP A 171 5.46 -7.20 -8.50
N PHE A 172 5.08 -8.26 -7.77
CA PHE A 172 5.25 -9.64 -8.25
C PHE A 172 4.39 -9.93 -9.46
N TYR A 173 3.19 -9.36 -9.55
CA TYR A 173 2.33 -9.50 -10.73
C TYR A 173 2.97 -8.84 -11.94
N HIS A 174 3.55 -7.65 -11.77
CA HIS A 174 4.35 -7.02 -12.82
C HIS A 174 5.54 -7.89 -13.22
N CYS A 175 6.28 -8.43 -12.25
CA CYS A 175 7.46 -9.24 -12.51
C CYS A 175 7.12 -10.54 -13.27
N ILE A 176 6.16 -11.33 -12.79
CA ILE A 176 5.79 -12.63 -13.38
C ILE A 176 5.14 -12.46 -14.77
N LEU A 177 4.46 -11.34 -15.02
CA LEU A 177 3.89 -10.99 -16.32
C LEU A 177 4.88 -10.25 -17.24
N ASN A 178 6.11 -10.01 -16.77
CA ASN A 178 7.15 -9.25 -17.47
C ASN A 178 6.70 -7.85 -17.94
N MET A 179 6.00 -7.11 -17.08
CA MET A 179 5.40 -5.80 -17.38
C MET A 179 6.13 -4.65 -16.66
N PRO A 180 6.51 -3.56 -17.36
CA PRO A 180 7.04 -2.35 -16.72
C PRO A 180 5.94 -1.53 -16.03
N VAL A 181 6.35 -0.45 -15.35
CA VAL A 181 5.45 0.49 -14.63
C VAL A 181 5.01 1.71 -15.46
N ASN A 182 4.93 1.57 -16.78
CA ASN A 182 4.38 2.64 -17.64
C ASN A 182 2.85 2.55 -17.71
N VAL A 183 2.15 3.65 -18.01
CA VAL A 183 0.67 3.71 -17.97
C VAL A 183 -0.02 2.60 -18.80
N GLU A 184 0.54 2.21 -19.95
CA GLU A 184 -0.05 1.16 -20.78
C GLU A 184 0.09 -0.23 -20.13
N ALA A 185 1.27 -0.53 -19.60
CA ALA A 185 1.56 -1.80 -18.92
C ALA A 185 0.84 -1.89 -17.55
N GLU A 186 0.76 -0.80 -16.80
CA GLU A 186 -0.07 -0.67 -15.61
C GLU A 186 -1.53 -1.05 -15.90
N LEU A 187 -2.10 -0.51 -16.98
CA LEU A 187 -3.47 -0.86 -17.35
C LEU A 187 -3.61 -2.33 -17.72
N ALA A 188 -2.64 -2.90 -18.47
CA ALA A 188 -2.64 -4.32 -18.77
C ALA A 188 -2.64 -5.19 -17.49
N VAL A 189 -1.80 -4.85 -16.50
CA VAL A 189 -1.79 -5.53 -15.20
C VAL A 189 -3.10 -5.31 -14.44
N LYS A 190 -3.71 -4.11 -14.48
CA LYS A 190 -5.03 -3.88 -13.84
C LYS A 190 -6.15 -4.72 -14.45
N PHE A 191 -6.15 -4.92 -15.77
CA PHE A 191 -7.08 -5.86 -16.43
C PHE A 191 -6.84 -7.31 -15.98
N PHE A 192 -5.58 -7.73 -15.86
CA PHE A 192 -5.22 -9.05 -15.33
C PHE A 192 -5.68 -9.21 -13.88
N GLU A 193 -5.35 -8.25 -13.01
CA GLU A 193 -5.72 -8.26 -11.58
C GLU A 193 -7.24 -8.27 -11.40
N PHE A 194 -7.98 -7.52 -12.21
CA PHE A 194 -9.44 -7.55 -12.18
C PHE A 194 -9.97 -8.93 -12.56
N ALA A 195 -9.42 -9.56 -13.60
CA ALA A 195 -9.82 -10.90 -14.02
C ALA A 195 -9.44 -12.01 -13.02
N ASN A 196 -8.29 -11.88 -12.36
CA ASN A 196 -7.76 -12.90 -11.43
C ASN A 196 -8.26 -12.76 -9.98
N LEU A 197 -8.45 -11.52 -9.53
CA LEU A 197 -8.73 -11.19 -8.13
C LEU A 197 -10.06 -10.45 -7.93
N GLY A 198 -10.66 -9.89 -8.98
CA GLY A 198 -11.94 -9.19 -8.90
C GLY A 198 -11.91 -7.85 -8.17
N ILE A 199 -10.73 -7.30 -7.86
CA ILE A 199 -10.59 -6.09 -7.03
C ILE A 199 -11.22 -4.88 -7.74
N PRO A 200 -12.24 -4.21 -7.17
CA PRO A 200 -13.00 -3.20 -7.92
C PRO A 200 -12.20 -1.99 -8.37
N MET A 201 -11.20 -1.55 -7.59
CA MET A 201 -10.31 -0.46 -7.98
C MET A 201 -9.58 -0.74 -9.29
N THR A 202 -9.14 -1.99 -9.51
CA THR A 202 -8.45 -2.35 -10.76
C THR A 202 -9.42 -2.34 -11.95
N GLY A 203 -10.68 -2.72 -11.73
CA GLY A 203 -11.77 -2.55 -12.71
C GLY A 203 -12.06 -1.09 -13.05
N LEU A 204 -12.08 -0.18 -12.06
CA LEU A 204 -12.20 1.26 -12.29
C LEU A 204 -11.01 1.81 -13.09
N ALA A 205 -9.79 1.39 -12.76
CA ALA A 205 -8.60 1.75 -13.52
C ALA A 205 -8.67 1.23 -14.96
N ALA A 206 -9.13 0.00 -15.17
CA ALA A 206 -9.34 -0.59 -16.49
C ALA A 206 -10.40 0.16 -17.32
N ALA A 207 -11.49 0.62 -16.68
CA ALA A 207 -12.58 1.34 -17.33
C ALA A 207 -12.23 2.78 -17.71
N PHE A 208 -11.41 3.48 -16.91
CA PHE A 208 -11.20 4.92 -17.07
C PHE A 208 -9.73 5.33 -17.31
N GLY A 209 -8.77 4.53 -16.89
CA GLY A 209 -7.35 4.90 -16.94
C GLY A 209 -6.79 5.01 -18.37
N HIS A 210 -7.41 4.34 -19.34
CA HIS A 210 -7.04 4.45 -20.75
C HIS A 210 -7.29 5.84 -21.34
N LEU A 211 -8.07 6.71 -20.68
CA LEU A 211 -8.35 8.07 -21.14
C LEU A 211 -7.09 8.96 -21.13
N ARG A 212 -6.05 8.54 -20.42
CA ARG A 212 -4.75 9.23 -20.33
C ARG A 212 -3.75 8.79 -21.42
N LEU A 213 -4.13 7.80 -22.25
CA LEU A 213 -3.29 7.29 -23.32
C LEU A 213 -3.49 8.06 -24.62
N THR A 214 -2.44 8.14 -25.43
CA THR A 214 -2.57 8.58 -26.83
C THR A 214 -3.41 7.58 -27.62
N HIS A 215 -3.99 8.01 -28.74
CA HIS A 215 -4.81 7.14 -29.59
C HIS A 215 -4.08 5.83 -29.97
N ALA A 216 -2.81 5.93 -30.39
CA ALA A 216 -2.00 4.77 -30.77
C ALA A 216 -1.78 3.79 -29.60
N LYS A 217 -1.46 4.29 -28.40
CA LYS A 217 -1.29 3.45 -27.19
C LYS A 217 -2.62 2.82 -26.76
N ARG A 218 -3.71 3.58 -26.84
CA ARG A 218 -5.05 3.07 -26.51
C ARG A 218 -5.48 1.95 -27.48
N GLN A 219 -5.25 2.13 -28.78
CA GLN A 219 -5.54 1.11 -29.79
C GLN A 219 -4.73 -0.17 -29.54
N ARG A 220 -3.43 -0.01 -29.25
CA ARG A 220 -2.56 -1.14 -28.90
C ARG A 220 -3.00 -1.86 -27.63
N LEU A 221 -3.32 -1.11 -26.56
CA LEU A 221 -3.86 -1.64 -25.31
C LEU A 221 -5.06 -2.55 -25.56
N PHE A 222 -6.09 -2.04 -26.24
CA PHE A 222 -7.33 -2.79 -26.45
C PHE A 222 -7.23 -3.91 -27.49
N ARG A 223 -6.31 -3.80 -28.46
CA ARG A 223 -6.09 -4.84 -29.47
C ARG A 223 -5.28 -6.00 -28.92
N ASP A 224 -4.21 -5.72 -28.20
CA ASP A 224 -3.18 -6.71 -27.87
C ASP A 224 -3.18 -7.09 -26.39
N PHE A 225 -3.10 -6.11 -25.49
CA PHE A 225 -2.92 -6.37 -24.06
C PHE A 225 -4.21 -6.76 -23.36
N VAL A 226 -5.34 -6.09 -23.61
CA VAL A 226 -6.59 -6.37 -22.87
C VAL A 226 -7.11 -7.79 -23.12
N PRO A 227 -7.21 -8.30 -24.37
CA PRO A 227 -7.66 -9.67 -24.60
C PRO A 227 -6.76 -10.69 -23.94
N TRP A 228 -5.43 -10.48 -23.99
CA TRP A 228 -4.46 -11.32 -23.31
C TRP A 228 -4.62 -11.26 -21.78
N ALA A 229 -4.66 -10.07 -21.20
CA ALA A 229 -4.68 -9.86 -19.75
C ALA A 229 -5.92 -10.49 -19.11
N VAL A 230 -7.09 -10.32 -19.75
CA VAL A 230 -8.35 -10.92 -19.29
C VAL A 230 -8.32 -12.44 -19.41
N LYS A 231 -7.85 -12.98 -20.55
CA LYS A 231 -7.76 -14.43 -20.74
C LYS A 231 -6.75 -15.07 -19.77
N CYS A 232 -5.57 -14.47 -19.63
CA CYS A 232 -4.52 -14.91 -18.73
C CYS A 232 -4.99 -14.85 -17.28
N GLY A 233 -5.50 -13.71 -16.82
CA GLY A 233 -5.95 -13.52 -15.45
C GLY A 233 -7.10 -14.43 -15.04
N SER A 234 -8.08 -14.66 -15.93
CA SER A 234 -9.22 -15.54 -15.65
C SER A 234 -8.91 -17.03 -15.73
N SER A 235 -7.82 -17.43 -16.40
CA SER A 235 -7.41 -18.84 -16.52
C SER A 235 -6.36 -19.24 -15.49
N ALA A 236 -5.57 -18.28 -15.00
CA ALA A 236 -4.52 -18.51 -14.02
C ALA A 236 -5.09 -18.88 -12.64
N GLN A 237 -4.28 -19.59 -11.85
CA GLN A 237 -4.53 -19.73 -10.42
C GLN A 237 -4.70 -18.33 -9.79
N SER A 238 -5.58 -18.22 -8.77
CA SER A 238 -5.71 -16.96 -8.04
C SER A 238 -4.41 -16.62 -7.32
N LEU A 239 -3.74 -15.55 -7.76
CA LEU A 239 -2.39 -15.21 -7.31
C LEU A 239 -2.32 -14.75 -5.84
N ILE A 240 -3.47 -14.47 -5.22
CA ILE A 240 -3.53 -14.19 -3.77
C ILE A 240 -3.14 -15.41 -2.93
N THR A 241 -3.28 -16.62 -3.49
CA THR A 241 -3.02 -17.90 -2.81
C THR A 241 -1.56 -18.35 -2.87
N VAL A 242 -0.71 -17.64 -3.64
CA VAL A 242 0.69 -18.02 -3.88
C VAL A 242 1.57 -17.48 -2.75
N TYR A 243 2.41 -18.34 -2.16
CA TYR A 243 3.36 -18.01 -1.08
C TYR A 243 4.72 -17.68 -1.70
N TRP A 244 4.77 -16.52 -2.37
CA TRP A 244 5.94 -15.99 -3.09
C TRP A 244 7.25 -16.09 -2.29
N GLU A 245 7.18 -15.80 -1.00
CA GLU A 245 8.29 -15.74 -0.06
C GLU A 245 9.01 -17.08 0.11
N LYS A 246 8.37 -18.20 -0.26
CA LYS A 246 8.94 -19.55 -0.23
C LYS A 246 9.41 -20.04 -1.60
N ARG A 247 9.25 -19.25 -2.65
CA ARG A 247 9.43 -19.63 -4.05
C ARG A 247 10.50 -18.80 -4.78
N TRP A 248 11.35 -18.09 -4.05
CA TRP A 248 12.39 -17.24 -4.64
C TRP A 248 13.35 -17.98 -5.58
N GLU A 249 13.70 -19.22 -5.26
CA GLU A 249 14.62 -20.05 -6.05
C GLU A 249 13.93 -20.77 -7.21
N GLN A 250 12.59 -20.74 -7.29
CA GLN A 250 11.84 -21.39 -8.35
C GLN A 250 12.12 -20.71 -9.70
N ASN A 251 12.28 -21.50 -10.76
CA ASN A 251 12.44 -20.98 -12.10
C ASN A 251 11.17 -20.23 -12.55
N VAL A 252 11.34 -19.06 -13.16
CA VAL A 252 10.23 -18.19 -13.59
C VAL A 252 9.31 -18.87 -14.60
N GLU A 253 9.86 -19.62 -15.55
CA GLU A 253 9.07 -20.29 -16.59
C GLU A 253 8.31 -21.50 -16.04
N GLU A 254 8.91 -22.25 -15.12
CA GLU A 254 8.20 -23.30 -14.36
C GLU A 254 7.07 -22.71 -13.52
N MET A 255 7.33 -21.58 -12.85
CA MET A 255 6.33 -20.87 -12.05
C MET A 255 5.17 -20.36 -12.92
N LYS A 256 5.45 -19.79 -14.10
CA LYS A 256 4.42 -19.39 -15.06
C LYS A 256 3.54 -20.57 -15.48
N GLN A 257 4.16 -21.71 -15.81
CA GLN A 257 3.44 -22.93 -16.19
C GLN A 257 2.55 -23.45 -15.05
N GLU A 258 3.10 -23.52 -13.83
CA GLU A 258 2.36 -23.97 -12.64
C GLU A 258 1.14 -23.06 -12.36
N LEU A 259 1.35 -21.74 -12.41
CA LEU A 259 0.31 -20.76 -12.08
C LEU A 259 -0.68 -20.53 -13.24
N GLY A 260 -0.45 -21.12 -14.42
CA GLY A 260 -1.26 -20.90 -15.61
C GLY A 260 -1.16 -19.49 -16.17
N VAL A 261 -0.01 -18.83 -15.96
CA VAL A 261 0.31 -17.49 -16.47
C VAL A 261 1.20 -17.61 -17.70
N TRP A 262 1.02 -16.73 -18.69
CA TRP A 262 1.89 -16.67 -19.86
C TRP A 262 2.12 -15.24 -20.32
N ASP A 263 3.25 -15.01 -21.00
CA ASP A 263 3.66 -13.70 -21.45
C ASP A 263 2.71 -13.09 -22.48
N SER A 264 2.71 -11.76 -22.52
CA SER A 264 1.93 -11.00 -23.49
C SER A 264 2.38 -11.32 -24.93
N PRO A 265 1.45 -11.40 -25.90
CA PRO A 265 1.81 -11.61 -27.30
C PRO A 265 2.60 -10.44 -27.92
N VAL A 266 2.72 -9.31 -27.22
CA VAL A 266 3.48 -8.14 -27.68
C VAL A 266 4.39 -7.65 -26.57
N GLU A 267 5.66 -7.40 -26.91
CA GLU A 267 6.64 -6.90 -25.95
C GLU A 267 6.26 -5.52 -25.39
N PRO A 268 6.27 -5.34 -24.07
CA PRO A 268 6.00 -4.03 -23.48
C PRO A 268 7.17 -3.07 -23.70
N ARG A 269 6.86 -1.77 -23.72
CA ARG A 269 7.89 -0.73 -23.90
C ARG A 269 8.56 -0.41 -22.58
N TRP A 270 9.83 -0.73 -22.47
CA TRP A 270 10.63 -0.44 -21.29
C TRP A 270 11.17 0.99 -21.32
N GLY A 271 11.16 1.65 -20.16
CA GLY A 271 11.66 3.03 -20.05
C GLY A 271 13.20 3.12 -20.14
N LYS A 272 13.91 2.12 -19.62
CA LYS A 272 15.38 2.04 -19.64
C LYS A 272 15.85 0.64 -20.08
N PRO A 273 16.97 0.56 -20.83
CA PRO A 273 17.70 -0.69 -21.02
C PRO A 273 18.14 -1.29 -19.68
N LEU A 274 18.24 -2.62 -19.63
CA LEU A 274 18.60 -3.31 -18.39
C LEU A 274 20.02 -2.97 -17.91
N SER A 275 20.96 -2.76 -18.83
CA SER A 275 22.34 -2.34 -18.52
C SER A 275 22.39 -0.99 -17.79
N GLU A 276 21.61 -0.02 -18.26
CA GLU A 276 21.53 1.31 -17.64
C GLU A 276 20.86 1.27 -16.28
N ALA A 277 19.86 0.39 -16.10
CA ALA A 277 19.20 0.19 -14.82
C ALA A 277 20.14 -0.36 -13.76
N ARG A 278 20.93 -1.39 -14.09
CA ARG A 278 21.94 -1.99 -13.21
C ARG A 278 23.00 -0.97 -12.79
N ALA A 279 23.53 -0.20 -13.74
CA ALA A 279 24.49 0.86 -13.44
C ALA A 279 23.90 1.95 -12.53
N ALA A 280 22.64 2.34 -12.76
CA ALA A 280 21.96 3.32 -11.91
C ALA A 280 21.64 2.78 -10.51
N ALA A 281 21.35 1.49 -10.36
CA ALA A 281 21.13 0.84 -9.07
C ALA A 281 22.42 0.75 -8.24
N GLN A 282 23.53 0.31 -8.85
CA GLN A 282 24.86 0.30 -8.22
C GLN A 282 25.24 1.68 -7.67
N LYS A 283 25.08 2.72 -8.49
CA LYS A 283 25.37 4.10 -8.07
C LYS A 283 24.49 4.58 -6.90
N ARG A 284 23.22 4.17 -6.85
CA ARG A 284 22.32 4.49 -5.70
C ARG A 284 22.76 3.77 -4.43
N GLY A 285 23.14 2.49 -4.53
CA GLY A 285 23.66 1.71 -3.39
C GLY A 285 24.94 2.30 -2.81
N GLU A 286 25.91 2.67 -3.66
CA GLU A 286 27.13 3.36 -3.25
C GLU A 286 26.84 4.69 -2.53
N THR A 287 25.85 5.45 -3.01
CA THR A 287 25.45 6.73 -2.42
C THR A 287 24.81 6.54 -1.04
N GLN A 288 23.94 5.53 -0.88
CA GLN A 288 23.32 5.21 0.41
C GLN A 288 24.34 4.73 1.44
N LEU A 289 25.30 3.89 1.03
CA LEU A 289 26.37 3.42 1.90
C LEU A 289 27.28 4.58 2.35
N GLN A 290 27.60 5.53 1.47
CA GLN A 290 28.33 6.74 1.85
C GLN A 290 27.56 7.62 2.83
N GLN A 291 26.24 7.73 2.67
CA GLN A 291 25.38 8.52 3.57
C GLN A 291 25.20 7.86 4.95
N GLN A 292 25.26 6.53 5.05
CA GLN A 292 25.21 5.81 6.33
C GLN A 292 26.57 5.78 7.05
N ALA A 293 27.67 5.98 6.33
CA ALA A 293 29.02 6.03 6.88
C ALA A 293 29.48 7.44 7.31
N SER A 294 28.62 8.46 7.12
CA SER A 294 28.87 9.87 7.47
C SER A 294 28.03 10.29 8.68
#